data_AF-A0A9E3A9C3-F1
#
_entry.id   AF-A0A9E3A9C3-F1
#
_cell.length_a   1.000
_cell.length_b   1.000
_cell.length_c   1.000
_cell.angle_alpha   90.00
_cell.angle_beta   90.00
_cell.angle_gamma   90.00
#
_symmetry.space_group_name_H-M   'P 1'
#
loop_
_entity.id
_entity.type
_entity.pdbx_description
1 polymer ?
#
loop_
_entity_poly.entity_id
_entity_poly.type
_entity_poly.pdbx_seq_one_letter_code
_entity_poly.pdbx_strand_id
1 'polypeptide(L)'
;MTDVKQYVDGFVSERTAWLSQPYIGIPNNYVGLQLSSTEQLYKIGRKAHRAGWQLATHANGDLAIDRILSVYERIQRGLPKRDARFRIEHCTLAPKPLVGRMGAMQVIPAPISVYAYFHGDVRHFYGQERAKDTFPMRTFLHAGLRPTDSSDNTASPVDPQLTRTHMKGDVWGASQRITLPTSNPFAGQ
;
A
#
# COMPACT_ATOMS: atom_id res chain seq x y z
N MET A 1 -16.73 -3.46 13.82
CA MET A 1 -16.57 -2.55 12.67
C MET A 1 -16.65 -3.41 11.43
N THR A 2 -17.50 -3.07 10.47
CA THR A 2 -17.68 -3.86 9.24
C THR A 2 -17.02 -3.12 8.08
N ASP A 3 -16.09 -3.78 7.40
CA ASP A 3 -15.38 -3.27 6.23
C ASP A 3 -15.73 -4.05 4.97
N VAL A 4 -15.48 -3.42 3.81
CA VAL A 4 -15.56 -4.07 2.51
C VAL A 4 -14.16 -4.14 1.92
N LYS A 5 -13.73 -5.37 1.63
CA LYS A 5 -12.49 -5.64 0.91
C LYS A 5 -12.72 -5.49 -0.59
N GLN A 6 -11.86 -4.73 -1.26
CA GLN A 6 -11.79 -4.60 -2.72
C GLN A 6 -10.37 -4.93 -3.20
N TYR A 7 -10.23 -5.33 -4.46
CA TYR A 7 -8.95 -5.65 -5.08
C TYR A 7 -8.79 -4.89 -6.40
N VAL A 8 -7.71 -4.13 -6.54
CA VAL A 8 -7.40 -3.37 -7.77
C VAL A 8 -6.45 -4.16 -8.65
N ASP A 9 -5.44 -4.79 -8.05
CA ASP A 9 -4.36 -5.51 -8.73
C ASP A 9 -3.93 -6.78 -7.99
N GLY A 10 -2.90 -7.45 -8.50
CA GLY A 10 -2.36 -8.69 -7.93
C GLY A 10 -1.26 -8.49 -6.90
N PHE A 11 -0.32 -9.44 -6.88
CA PHE A 11 0.70 -9.60 -5.85
C PHE A 11 2.09 -9.14 -6.33
N VAL A 12 2.92 -8.74 -5.37
CA VAL A 12 4.26 -8.24 -5.62
C VAL A 12 5.24 -9.36 -6.01
N SER A 13 5.15 -10.52 -5.35
CA SER A 13 5.96 -11.72 -5.64
C SER A 13 5.69 -12.29 -7.03
N GLU A 14 4.42 -12.37 -7.40
CA GLU A 14 3.98 -12.99 -8.66
C GLU A 14 4.06 -12.03 -9.85
N ARG A 15 4.61 -10.82 -9.67
CA ARG A 15 4.70 -9.78 -10.71
C ARG A 15 3.34 -9.41 -11.31
N THR A 16 2.27 -9.47 -10.52
CA THR A 16 0.90 -9.15 -10.96
C THR A 16 0.37 -7.82 -10.40
N ALA A 17 1.14 -7.13 -9.54
CA ALA A 17 0.85 -5.75 -9.15
C ALA A 17 0.87 -4.82 -10.39
N TRP A 18 -0.05 -3.86 -10.47
CA TRP A 18 -0.28 -3.08 -11.69
C TRP A 18 0.54 -1.78 -11.71
N LEU A 19 1.54 -1.71 -12.59
CA LEU A 19 2.60 -0.70 -12.58
C LEU A 19 2.51 0.30 -13.73
N SER A 20 3.01 1.53 -13.52
CA SER A 20 3.11 2.52 -14.60
C SER A 20 4.27 2.26 -15.56
N GLN A 21 5.24 1.45 -15.12
CA GLN A 21 6.42 1.08 -15.87
C GLN A 21 6.55 -0.45 -15.94
N PRO A 22 7.05 -1.02 -17.06
CA PRO A 22 7.19 -2.46 -17.20
C PRO A 22 7.99 -3.13 -16.08
N TYR A 23 7.69 -4.40 -15.83
CA TYR A 23 8.52 -5.25 -14.99
C TYR A 23 9.89 -5.49 -15.65
N ILE A 24 10.95 -5.49 -14.84
CA ILE A 24 12.29 -5.83 -15.33
C ILE A 24 12.32 -7.33 -15.66
N GLY A 25 12.87 -7.66 -16.83
CA GLY A 25 13.06 -9.07 -17.23
C GLY A 25 11.80 -9.79 -17.70
N ILE A 26 10.70 -9.08 -17.98
CA ILE A 26 9.53 -9.66 -18.67
C ILE A 26 9.41 -9.03 -20.08
N PRO A 27 9.26 -9.84 -21.15
CA PRO A 27 9.02 -9.35 -22.50
C PRO A 27 7.73 -8.52 -22.65
N ASN A 28 7.56 -7.90 -23.82
CA ASN A 28 6.31 -7.24 -24.25
C ASN A 28 5.83 -6.09 -23.35
N ASN A 29 6.73 -5.41 -22.63
CA ASN A 29 6.40 -4.28 -21.76
C ASN A 29 5.30 -4.61 -20.73
N TYR A 30 5.31 -5.83 -20.19
CA TYR A 30 4.30 -6.27 -19.23
C TYR A 30 4.32 -5.44 -17.94
N VAL A 31 3.13 -5.01 -17.49
CA VAL A 31 2.94 -4.10 -16.35
C VAL A 31 2.09 -4.69 -15.22
N GLY A 32 1.81 -5.99 -15.23
CA GLY A 32 0.95 -6.63 -14.23
C GLY A 32 -0.53 -6.65 -14.63
N LEU A 33 -1.42 -6.82 -13.65
CA LEU A 33 -2.84 -7.10 -13.88
C LEU A 33 -3.73 -6.07 -13.21
N GLN A 34 -4.66 -5.50 -13.98
CA GLN A 34 -5.83 -4.82 -13.44
C GLN A 34 -6.94 -5.85 -13.16
N LEU A 35 -7.28 -6.09 -11.90
CA LEU A 35 -8.29 -7.08 -11.50
C LEU A 35 -9.72 -6.49 -11.48
N SER A 36 -9.84 -5.19 -11.19
CA SER A 36 -11.14 -4.50 -11.15
C SER A 36 -11.14 -3.25 -12.01
N SER A 37 -12.25 -3.02 -12.70
CA SER A 37 -12.50 -1.74 -13.39
C SER A 37 -12.82 -0.61 -12.41
N THR A 38 -12.58 0.63 -12.83
CA THR A 38 -12.93 1.85 -12.07
C THR A 38 -14.40 1.86 -11.65
N GLU A 39 -15.31 1.47 -12.55
CA GLU A 39 -16.75 1.51 -12.30
C GLU A 39 -17.20 0.44 -11.31
N GLN A 40 -16.59 -0.76 -11.35
CA GLN A 40 -16.84 -1.79 -10.32
C GLN A 40 -16.39 -1.29 -8.94
N LEU A 41 -15.16 -0.75 -8.84
CA LEU A 41 -14.63 -0.19 -7.60
C LEU A 41 -15.53 0.92 -7.06
N TYR A 42 -15.95 1.85 -7.92
CA TYR A 42 -16.80 2.97 -7.56
C TYR A 42 -18.21 2.53 -7.13
N LYS A 43 -18.86 1.62 -7.88
CA LYS A 43 -20.22 1.16 -7.58
C LYS A 43 -20.29 0.47 -6.21
N ILE A 44 -19.34 -0.42 -5.93
CA ILE A 44 -19.24 -1.15 -4.66
C ILE A 44 -18.84 -0.18 -3.54
N GLY A 45 -17.76 0.59 -3.76
CA GLY A 45 -17.21 1.51 -2.78
C GLY A 45 -18.22 2.58 -2.35
N ARG A 46 -18.95 3.17 -3.31
CA ARG A 46 -19.99 4.17 -3.01
C ARG A 46 -21.13 3.58 -2.18
N LYS A 47 -21.56 2.35 -2.47
CA LYS A 47 -22.63 1.67 -1.71
C LYS A 47 -22.19 1.43 -0.26
N ALA A 48 -20.99 0.90 -0.07
CA ALA A 48 -20.41 0.64 1.25
C ALA A 48 -20.16 1.95 2.04
N HIS A 49 -19.58 2.96 1.39
CA HIS A 49 -19.40 4.28 1.98
C HIS A 49 -20.73 4.89 2.41
N ARG A 50 -21.78 4.85 1.58
CA ARG A 50 -23.11 5.32 1.97
C ARG A 50 -23.68 4.57 3.17
N ALA A 51 -23.40 3.27 3.29
CA ALA A 51 -23.85 2.42 4.39
C ALA A 51 -23.03 2.60 5.69
N GLY A 52 -22.01 3.46 5.71
CA GLY A 52 -21.17 3.66 6.89
C GLY A 52 -20.05 2.64 7.05
N TRP A 53 -19.82 1.78 6.06
CA TRP A 53 -18.76 0.77 6.10
C TRP A 53 -17.41 1.37 5.66
N GLN A 54 -16.33 0.85 6.23
CA GLN A 54 -14.98 1.24 5.85
C GLN A 54 -14.58 0.57 4.53
N LEU A 55 -13.88 1.29 3.65
CA LEU A 55 -13.30 0.72 2.44
C LEU A 55 -11.86 0.30 2.71
N ALA A 56 -11.59 -0.97 2.48
CA ALA A 56 -10.30 -1.63 2.60
C ALA A 56 -9.90 -2.14 1.22
N THR A 57 -8.98 -1.47 0.53
CA THR A 57 -8.69 -1.79 -0.86
C THR A 57 -7.26 -2.26 -1.07
N HIS A 58 -7.09 -3.48 -1.55
CA HIS A 58 -5.83 -4.03 -2.00
C HIS A 58 -5.35 -3.28 -3.25
N ALA A 59 -4.19 -2.63 -3.13
CA ALA A 59 -3.47 -2.02 -4.24
C ALA A 59 -1.96 -2.04 -3.96
N ASN A 60 -1.20 -2.75 -4.79
CA ASN A 60 0.24 -2.86 -4.68
C ASN A 60 0.99 -1.89 -5.60
N GLY A 61 0.61 -1.88 -6.87
CA GLY A 61 1.27 -1.09 -7.90
C GLY A 61 0.85 0.37 -7.88
N ASP A 62 1.68 1.23 -8.46
CA ASP A 62 1.45 2.67 -8.47
C ASP A 62 0.24 3.05 -9.33
N LEU A 63 -0.03 2.36 -10.46
CA LEU A 63 -1.29 2.56 -11.20
C LEU A 63 -2.51 2.09 -10.41
N ALA A 64 -2.38 1.01 -9.64
CA ALA A 64 -3.47 0.52 -8.80
C ALA A 64 -3.82 1.53 -7.69
N ILE A 65 -2.79 2.08 -7.02
CA ILE A 65 -2.94 3.10 -5.97
C ILE A 65 -3.54 4.38 -6.58
N ASP A 66 -3.02 4.86 -7.70
CA ASP A 66 -3.55 6.03 -8.40
C ASP A 66 -5.05 5.86 -8.76
N ARG A 67 -5.40 4.68 -9.26
CA ARG A 67 -6.77 4.34 -9.64
C ARG A 67 -7.73 4.40 -8.46
N ILE A 68 -7.38 3.78 -7.34
CA ILE A 68 -8.28 3.75 -6.18
C ILE A 68 -8.39 5.12 -5.51
N LEU A 69 -7.32 5.91 -5.48
CA LEU A 69 -7.38 7.29 -4.99
C LEU A 69 -8.40 8.11 -5.80
N SER A 70 -8.39 7.96 -7.13
CA SER A 70 -9.36 8.63 -8.01
C SER A 70 -10.80 8.19 -7.74
N VAL A 71 -11.01 6.92 -7.40
CA VAL A 71 -12.34 6.40 -6.98
C VAL A 71 -12.76 7.00 -5.63
N TYR A 72 -11.86 7.05 -4.65
CA TYR A 72 -12.12 7.66 -3.34
C TYR A 72 -12.46 9.15 -3.46
N GLU A 73 -11.72 9.91 -4.27
CA GLU A 73 -12.00 11.31 -4.58
C GLU A 73 -13.39 11.48 -5.21
N ARG A 74 -13.78 10.59 -6.13
CA ARG A 74 -15.11 10.59 -6.74
C ARG A 74 -16.20 10.28 -5.71
N ILE A 75 -15.98 9.32 -4.81
CA ILE A 75 -16.93 8.99 -3.73
C ILE A 75 -17.10 10.18 -2.79
N GLN A 76 -16.01 10.81 -2.34
CA GLN A 76 -16.06 11.95 -1.42
C GLN A 76 -16.71 13.19 -2.04
N ARG A 77 -16.52 13.44 -3.35
CA ARG A 77 -17.25 14.52 -4.04
C ARG A 77 -18.76 14.31 -4.04
N GLY A 78 -19.21 13.06 -4.18
CA GLY A 78 -20.64 12.74 -4.25
C GLY A 78 -21.31 12.48 -2.89
N LEU A 79 -20.55 12.03 -1.89
CA LEU A 79 -21.01 11.66 -0.55
C LEU A 79 -19.93 12.05 0.48
N PRO A 80 -19.73 13.35 0.74
CA PRO A 80 -18.67 13.81 1.62
C PRO A 80 -18.85 13.30 3.04
N LYS A 81 -17.78 12.77 3.62
CA LYS A 81 -17.65 12.53 5.05
C LYS A 81 -16.42 13.22 5.61
N ARG A 82 -16.54 13.77 6.82
CA ARG A 82 -15.43 14.38 7.54
C ARG A 82 -14.31 13.38 7.82
N ASP A 83 -14.67 12.16 8.21
CA ASP A 83 -13.73 11.06 8.43
C ASP A 83 -14.19 9.84 7.62
N ALA A 84 -13.72 9.75 6.37
CA ALA A 84 -14.06 8.64 5.48
C ALA A 84 -13.29 7.36 5.79
N ARG A 85 -12.14 7.47 6.48
CA ARG A 85 -11.25 6.38 6.88
C ARG A 85 -10.93 5.38 5.75
N PHE A 86 -10.81 5.84 4.51
CA PHE A 86 -10.42 4.97 3.40
C PHE A 86 -9.06 4.34 3.67
N ARG A 87 -8.91 3.04 3.43
CA ARG A 87 -7.71 2.27 3.72
C ARG A 87 -7.20 1.58 2.46
N ILE A 88 -5.91 1.71 2.18
CA ILE A 88 -5.25 1.00 1.09
C ILE A 88 -4.37 -0.09 1.70
N GLU A 89 -4.74 -1.34 1.46
CA GLU A 89 -3.99 -2.53 1.89
C GLU A 89 -2.76 -2.71 1.01
N HIS A 90 -1.68 -3.17 1.62
CA HIS A 90 -0.33 -3.32 1.09
C HIS A 90 0.34 -2.00 0.72
N CYS A 91 -0.35 -1.14 -0.06
CA CYS A 91 0.11 0.19 -0.45
C CYS A 91 1.61 0.18 -0.83
N THR A 92 1.99 -0.80 -1.66
CA THR A 92 3.40 -1.21 -1.77
C THR A 92 4.21 -0.15 -2.47
N LEU A 93 3.98 0.11 -3.77
CA LEU A 93 4.75 1.07 -4.56
C LEU A 93 4.05 2.43 -4.55
N ALA A 94 4.37 3.26 -3.56
CA ALA A 94 3.71 4.53 -3.31
C ALA A 94 4.68 5.71 -3.49
N PRO A 95 4.97 6.15 -4.74
CA PRO A 95 5.80 7.32 -4.98
C PRO A 95 5.19 8.59 -4.37
N LYS A 96 6.05 9.57 -4.05
CA LYS A 96 5.69 10.80 -3.32
C LYS A 96 4.41 11.51 -3.83
N PRO A 97 4.14 11.65 -5.14
CA PRO A 97 2.90 12.27 -5.61
C PRO A 97 1.63 11.55 -5.13
N LEU A 98 1.62 10.21 -5.11
CA LEU A 98 0.50 9.42 -4.61
C LEU A 98 0.37 9.55 -3.09
N VAL A 99 1.50 9.62 -2.37
CA VAL A 99 1.49 9.91 -0.93
C VAL A 99 0.91 11.28 -0.63
N GLY A 100 1.21 12.29 -1.45
CA GLY A 100 0.59 13.62 -1.34
C GLY A 100 -0.93 13.58 -1.50
N ARG A 101 -1.43 12.85 -2.50
CA ARG A 101 -2.88 12.62 -2.70
C ARG A 101 -3.51 11.89 -1.51
N MET A 102 -2.84 10.88 -0.97
CA MET A 102 -3.27 10.21 0.26
C MET A 102 -3.37 11.20 1.43
N GLY A 103 -2.39 12.07 1.60
CA GLY A 103 -2.33 13.11 2.64
C GLY A 103 -3.54 14.05 2.58
N ALA A 104 -3.86 14.55 1.39
CA ALA A 104 -4.99 15.45 1.17
C ALA A 104 -6.35 14.81 1.54
N MET A 105 -6.48 13.49 1.41
CA MET A 105 -7.70 12.75 1.74
C MET A 105 -7.68 12.05 3.10
N GLN A 106 -6.55 12.11 3.83
CA GLN A 106 -6.34 11.36 5.08
C GLN A 106 -6.57 9.85 4.91
N VAL A 107 -6.15 9.29 3.76
CA VAL A 107 -6.16 7.84 3.51
C VAL A 107 -5.25 7.13 4.51
N ILE A 108 -5.60 5.91 4.90
CA ILE A 108 -4.82 5.07 5.81
C ILE A 108 -4.05 4.05 4.96
N PRO A 109 -2.74 4.21 4.72
CA PRO A 109 -1.94 3.17 4.10
C PRO A 109 -1.73 2.03 5.13
N ALA A 110 -1.89 0.79 4.69
CA ALA A 110 -1.70 -0.42 5.50
C ALA A 110 -0.65 -1.34 4.86
N PRO A 111 0.64 -0.98 4.93
CA PRO A 111 1.72 -1.79 4.39
C PRO A 111 1.92 -3.13 5.11
N ILE A 112 2.78 -3.94 4.48
CA ILE A 112 3.38 -5.13 5.05
C ILE A 112 4.90 -4.90 5.07
N SER A 113 5.39 -4.05 5.97
CA SER A 113 6.82 -3.67 5.90
C SER A 113 7.76 -4.84 6.17
N VAL A 114 7.31 -5.85 6.93
CA VAL A 114 8.06 -7.09 7.17
C VAL A 114 8.37 -7.85 5.87
N TYR A 115 7.58 -7.63 4.82
CA TYR A 115 7.81 -8.21 3.50
C TYR A 115 9.19 -7.81 2.93
N ALA A 116 9.70 -6.63 3.30
CA ALA A 116 11.05 -6.19 2.94
C ALA A 116 12.15 -7.11 3.50
N TYR A 117 11.91 -7.71 4.66
CA TYR A 117 12.87 -8.56 5.37
C TYR A 117 12.86 -9.99 4.81
N PHE A 118 11.69 -10.59 4.68
CA PHE A 118 11.56 -12.00 4.25
C PHE A 118 11.56 -12.21 2.74
N HIS A 119 11.08 -11.23 1.98
CA HIS A 119 10.87 -11.34 0.52
C HIS A 119 11.60 -10.22 -0.22
N GLY A 120 12.78 -9.83 0.29
CA GLY A 120 13.63 -8.84 -0.37
C GLY A 120 14.20 -9.33 -1.71
N ASP A 121 14.20 -10.63 -1.94
CA ASP A 121 14.61 -11.27 -3.18
C ASP A 121 13.73 -10.86 -4.37
N VAL A 122 12.43 -10.60 -4.21
CA VAL A 122 11.54 -10.20 -5.32
C VAL A 122 11.73 -8.75 -5.79
N ARG A 123 12.61 -7.97 -5.13
CA ARG A 123 12.82 -6.54 -5.43
C ARG A 123 13.44 -6.29 -6.81
N HIS A 124 14.21 -7.24 -7.33
CA HIS A 124 14.85 -7.12 -8.64
C HIS A 124 13.85 -7.00 -9.79
N PHE A 125 12.60 -7.47 -9.61
CA PHE A 125 11.51 -7.29 -10.58
C PHE A 125 11.17 -5.80 -10.83
N TYR A 126 11.42 -4.95 -9.84
CA TYR A 126 11.05 -3.53 -9.84
C TYR A 126 12.25 -2.61 -10.10
N GLY A 127 13.45 -3.04 -9.70
CA GLY A 127 14.68 -2.26 -9.80
C GLY A 127 14.91 -1.32 -8.62
N GLN A 128 16.16 -0.86 -8.48
CA GLN A 128 16.61 -0.06 -7.35
C GLN A 128 15.85 1.27 -7.19
N GLU A 129 15.53 1.94 -8.30
CA GLU A 129 14.84 3.22 -8.26
C GLU A 129 13.43 3.08 -7.66
N ARG A 130 12.60 2.17 -8.18
CA ARG A 130 11.26 1.90 -7.64
C ARG A 130 11.30 1.36 -6.22
N ALA A 131 12.33 0.59 -5.85
CA ALA A 131 12.48 0.06 -4.50
C ALA A 131 12.53 1.16 -3.42
N LYS A 132 12.97 2.39 -3.76
CA LYS A 132 12.96 3.54 -2.84
C LYS A 132 11.57 3.97 -2.40
N ASP A 133 10.57 3.68 -3.22
CA ASP A 133 9.16 4.02 -3.00
C ASP A 133 8.31 2.82 -2.57
N THR A 134 8.94 1.67 -2.31
CA THR A 134 8.24 0.47 -1.82
C THR A 134 8.10 0.50 -0.30
N PHE A 135 6.91 0.19 0.22
CA PHE A 135 6.52 0.29 1.64
C PHE A 135 7.12 1.54 2.32
N PRO A 136 6.84 2.76 1.82
CA PRO A 136 7.59 3.95 2.18
C PRO A 136 7.12 4.57 3.51
N MET A 137 7.26 3.82 4.61
CA MET A 137 6.78 4.16 5.96
C MET A 137 7.20 5.57 6.42
N ARG A 138 8.48 5.93 6.25
CA ARG A 138 8.95 7.29 6.59
C ARG A 138 8.20 8.35 5.79
N THR A 139 8.02 8.12 4.49
CA THR A 139 7.31 9.06 3.60
C THR A 139 5.85 9.20 4.02
N PHE A 140 5.18 8.11 4.40
CA PHE A 140 3.82 8.17 4.93
C PHE A 140 3.74 9.03 6.19
N LEU A 141 4.61 8.78 7.18
CA LEU A 141 4.66 9.54 8.42
C LEU A 141 4.94 11.03 8.18
N HIS A 142 5.91 11.35 7.31
CA HIS A 142 6.24 12.74 6.97
C HIS A 142 5.10 13.47 6.27
N ALA A 143 4.23 12.76 5.55
CA ALA A 143 3.04 13.33 4.93
C ALA A 143 1.85 13.50 5.90
N GLY A 144 2.05 13.26 7.21
CA GLY A 144 1.00 13.36 8.23
C GLY A 144 -0.02 12.22 8.15
N LEU A 145 0.29 11.14 7.43
CA LEU A 145 -0.57 9.96 7.38
C LEU A 145 -0.42 9.13 8.65
N ARG A 146 -1.41 8.25 8.87
CA ARG A 146 -1.42 7.29 9.99
C ARG A 146 -1.26 5.88 9.43
N PRO A 147 -0.07 5.50 8.92
CA PRO A 147 0.15 4.16 8.42
C PRO A 147 -0.08 3.14 9.53
N THR A 148 -0.77 2.06 9.22
CA THR A 148 -0.71 0.85 10.04
C THR A 148 0.44 -0.03 9.56
N ASP A 149 0.60 -1.21 10.14
CA ASP A 149 1.45 -2.25 9.56
C ASP A 149 0.85 -3.62 9.88
N SER A 150 1.18 -4.62 9.08
CA SER A 150 0.72 -5.99 9.28
C SER A 150 1.74 -6.99 8.73
N SER A 151 1.65 -8.25 9.14
CA SER A 151 2.41 -9.31 8.50
C SER A 151 1.68 -9.94 7.32
N ASP A 152 0.37 -9.70 7.19
CA ASP A 152 -0.53 -10.47 6.33
C ASP A 152 -0.32 -11.98 6.52
N ASN A 153 -0.62 -12.46 7.73
CA ASN A 153 -0.31 -13.81 8.19
C ASN A 153 -0.67 -14.87 7.13
N THR A 154 0.23 -15.83 6.92
CA THR A 154 0.40 -16.74 5.76
C THR A 154 1.25 -16.20 4.60
N ALA A 155 1.32 -14.88 4.36
CA ALA A 155 2.23 -14.28 3.37
C ALA A 155 3.61 -13.94 3.96
N SER A 156 3.68 -13.49 5.22
CA SER A 156 4.94 -13.30 5.96
C SER A 156 4.79 -13.70 7.44
N PRO A 157 5.89 -14.15 8.09
CA PRO A 157 5.91 -14.41 9.52
C PRO A 157 5.44 -13.20 10.35
N VAL A 158 4.79 -13.49 11.49
CA VAL A 158 4.37 -12.49 12.47
C VAL A 158 5.59 -12.08 13.32
N ASP A 159 6.50 -11.31 12.72
CA ASP A 159 7.69 -10.78 13.37
C ASP A 159 7.86 -9.30 12.96
N PRO A 160 7.89 -8.34 13.90
CA PRO A 160 7.96 -6.91 13.57
C PRO A 160 9.37 -6.50 13.11
N GLN A 161 9.77 -6.92 11.91
CA GLN A 161 11.04 -6.52 11.30
C GLN A 161 10.87 -5.35 10.32
N LEU A 162 11.31 -4.16 10.74
CA LEU A 162 11.22 -2.90 9.97
C LEU A 162 12.57 -2.39 9.46
N THR A 163 13.57 -3.28 9.35
CA THR A 163 14.99 -2.91 9.21
C THR A 163 15.38 -2.38 7.83
N ARG A 164 14.52 -2.60 6.81
CA ARG A 164 14.82 -2.38 5.37
C ARG A 164 16.01 -3.20 4.85
N THR A 165 16.42 -4.20 5.61
CA THR A 165 17.49 -5.13 5.29
C THR A 165 16.86 -6.50 5.07
N HIS A 166 17.08 -7.10 3.92
CA HIS A 166 16.68 -8.46 3.62
C HIS A 166 17.45 -9.46 4.50
N MET A 167 16.89 -10.63 4.78
CA MET A 167 17.55 -11.66 5.61
C MET A 167 18.93 -12.11 5.08
N LYS A 168 19.23 -11.91 3.79
CA LYS A 168 20.57 -12.17 3.20
C LYS A 168 21.54 -10.98 3.29
N GLY A 169 21.12 -9.86 3.89
CA GLY A 169 21.94 -8.66 4.11
C GLY A 169 21.71 -7.52 3.11
N ASP A 170 20.97 -7.75 2.03
CA ASP A 170 20.72 -6.71 1.02
C ASP A 170 19.85 -5.57 1.56
N VAL A 171 20.25 -4.32 1.32
CA VAL A 171 19.50 -3.15 1.77
C VAL A 171 18.69 -2.56 0.61
N TRP A 172 17.40 -2.33 0.85
CA TRP A 172 16.49 -1.79 -0.17
C TRP A 172 15.70 -0.59 0.35
N GLY A 173 15.79 0.54 -0.37
CA GLY A 173 15.09 1.78 0.01
C GLY A 173 15.42 2.22 1.44
N ALA A 174 16.72 2.29 1.76
CA ALA A 174 17.24 2.65 3.09
C ALA A 174 16.66 3.98 3.62
N SER A 175 16.32 4.90 2.71
CA SER A 175 15.65 6.17 3.02
C SER A 175 14.30 6.01 3.72
N GLN A 176 13.64 4.85 3.62
CA GLN A 176 12.35 4.58 4.24
C GLN A 176 12.47 3.96 5.64
N ARG A 177 13.70 3.75 6.15
CA ARG A 177 13.92 3.21 7.50
C ARG A 177 13.32 4.15 8.55
N ILE A 178 12.57 3.55 9.46
CA ILE A 178 12.04 4.20 10.66
C ILE A 178 12.62 3.52 11.90
N THR A 179 12.83 4.31 12.94
CA THR A 179 13.17 3.79 14.27
C THR A 179 11.89 3.78 15.08
N LEU A 180 11.49 2.62 15.59
CA LEU A 180 10.38 2.56 16.53
C LEU A 180 10.80 3.28 17.83
N PRO A 181 9.91 4.06 18.47
CA PRO A 181 10.18 4.59 19.79
C PRO A 181 10.53 3.44 20.74
N THR A 182 11.59 3.58 21.52
CA THR A 182 12.05 2.56 22.49
C THR A 182 11.05 2.31 23.62
N SER A 183 10.06 3.17 23.81
CA SER A 183 8.95 2.95 24.72
C SER A 183 7.87 2.13 24.03
N ASN A 184 7.69 0.87 24.45
CA ASN A 184 6.47 0.13 24.18
C ASN A 184 5.30 0.88 24.85
N PRO A 185 4.37 1.52 24.10
CA PRO A 185 3.23 2.20 24.70
C PRO A 185 2.24 1.23 25.36
N PHE A 186 2.46 -0.09 25.22
CA PHE A 186 1.70 -1.16 25.84
C PHE A 186 2.47 -1.89 26.95
N ALA A 187 3.66 -1.41 27.37
CA ALA A 187 4.40 -1.99 28.51
C ALA A 187 3.85 -1.54 29.88
N GLY A 188 2.69 -0.88 29.91
CA GLY A 188 2.02 -0.50 31.14
C GLY A 188 0.56 -0.18 30.88
N GLN A 189 -0.28 -1.20 30.85
CA GLN A 189 -1.71 -1.16 31.20
C GLN A 189 -2.23 -2.59 31.40
#